data_AF-A0A182SRY5-F1
#
_entry.id   AF-A0A182SRY5-F1
#
_cell.length_a   1.000
_cell.length_b   1.000
_cell.length_c   1.000
_cell.angle_alpha   90.00
_cell.angle_beta   90.00
_cell.angle_gamma   90.00
#
_symmetry.space_group_name_H-M   'P 1'
#
loop_
_entity.id
_entity.type
_entity.pdbx_description
1 polymer ?
#
loop_
_entity_poly.entity_id
_entity_poly.type
_entity_poly.pdbx_seq_one_letter_code
_entity_poly.pdbx_strand_id
1 'polypeptide(L)'
;MSSIDNDPLFTSLCNEKTLQSQKEGFFNEFYHSVAENFTGKHARWLTDVYQKVPTDQERLRLIYDDPVVAYEVQGTLEHVEPVFRAKDAKFSWQRREQALKLLGENKLQQAAIMACQAVMRAPGQGVDRYIDKGLTLALALWTRAEVFIRMLDGKRGLQDLQLASKCGLPVKQNADYYARVAKCYALLEENGRAEVATKLFHQLSGHNDYALKRLKEDMEDLRVLKQETPSVEVERTLPKLAGDVESSEMVGASAKIKLAGSKEDPRGRYVIAAADLGPGEVILTEQAYAACLHPKYFGTHCTACFSR
;
A
#
# COMPACT_ATOMS: atom_id res chain seq x y z
N MET A 1 -28.04 7.55 10.07
CA MET A 1 -28.11 6.53 9.01
C MET A 1 -28.02 5.19 9.70
N SER A 2 -29.11 4.43 9.64
CA SER A 2 -29.33 3.22 10.41
C SER A 2 -28.20 2.21 10.19
N SER A 3 -27.77 1.55 11.26
CA SER A 3 -27.05 0.29 11.16
C SER A 3 -28.00 -0.70 10.49
N ILE A 4 -27.85 -0.89 9.20
CA ILE A 4 -28.58 -1.91 8.45
C ILE A 4 -27.91 -3.25 8.78
N ASP A 5 -28.75 -4.24 9.03
CA ASP A 5 -28.43 -5.53 9.62
C ASP A 5 -27.25 -6.24 8.95
N ASN A 6 -26.23 -6.56 9.73
CA ASN A 6 -25.27 -7.60 9.36
C ASN A 6 -26.00 -8.94 9.43
N ASP A 7 -26.44 -9.49 8.29
CA ASP A 7 -26.92 -10.87 8.23
C ASP A 7 -25.75 -11.82 8.57
N PRO A 8 -25.75 -12.45 9.75
CA PRO A 8 -24.64 -13.31 10.18
C PRO A 8 -24.55 -14.57 9.34
N LEU A 9 -25.68 -15.04 8.79
CA LEU A 9 -25.75 -16.23 7.94
C LEU A 9 -25.08 -15.93 6.60
N PHE A 10 -25.45 -14.84 5.94
CA PHE A 10 -24.86 -14.43 4.66
C PHE A 10 -23.36 -14.14 4.79
N THR A 11 -22.97 -13.41 5.84
CA THR A 11 -21.55 -13.12 6.14
C THR A 11 -20.72 -14.39 6.39
N SER A 12 -21.33 -15.43 6.97
CA SER A 12 -20.67 -16.72 7.18
C SER A 12 -20.45 -17.51 5.87
N LEU A 13 -21.36 -17.35 4.90
CA LEU A 13 -21.35 -18.03 3.60
C LEU A 13 -20.50 -17.29 2.55
N CYS A 14 -20.48 -15.97 2.55
CA CYS A 14 -19.74 -15.11 1.62
C CYS A 14 -18.58 -14.37 2.32
N ASN A 15 -17.50 -15.08 2.67
CA ASN A 15 -16.26 -14.50 3.20
C ASN A 15 -15.04 -14.85 2.33
N GLU A 16 -13.89 -14.21 2.60
CA GLU A 16 -12.64 -14.35 1.81
C GLU A 16 -12.20 -15.82 1.64
N LYS A 17 -12.57 -16.72 2.57
CA LYS A 17 -12.26 -18.16 2.48
C LYS A 17 -13.28 -18.92 1.64
N THR A 18 -14.55 -18.56 1.71
CA THR A 18 -15.63 -19.32 1.06
C THR A 18 -15.87 -18.90 -0.39
N LEU A 19 -15.69 -17.61 -0.72
CA LEU A 19 -15.84 -17.04 -2.07
C LEU A 19 -14.99 -17.73 -3.16
N GLN A 20 -13.85 -18.31 -2.78
CA GLN A 20 -12.93 -19.01 -3.69
C GLN A 20 -12.86 -20.53 -3.42
N SER A 21 -13.66 -21.03 -2.47
CA SER A 21 -13.62 -22.43 -2.06
C SER A 21 -14.43 -23.35 -2.97
N GLN A 22 -15.45 -22.81 -3.63
CA GLN A 22 -16.33 -23.56 -4.52
C GLN A 22 -16.00 -23.31 -5.98
N LYS A 23 -16.25 -24.33 -6.82
CA LYS A 23 -15.87 -24.32 -8.23
C LYS A 23 -16.85 -23.50 -9.08
N GLU A 24 -18.13 -23.43 -8.69
CA GLU A 24 -19.10 -22.53 -9.32
C GLU A 24 -18.80 -21.06 -9.03
N GLY A 25 -18.53 -20.71 -7.77
CA GLY A 25 -18.21 -19.35 -7.34
C GLY A 25 -19.41 -18.40 -7.33
N PHE A 26 -19.27 -17.28 -6.60
CA PHE A 26 -20.35 -16.31 -6.37
C PHE A 26 -21.07 -15.84 -7.63
N PHE A 27 -20.35 -15.50 -8.70
CA PHE A 27 -20.98 -14.97 -9.91
C PHE A 27 -21.84 -16.00 -10.64
N ASN A 28 -21.51 -17.29 -10.53
CA ASN A 28 -22.29 -18.34 -11.17
C ASN A 28 -23.56 -18.65 -10.36
N GLU A 29 -23.45 -18.68 -9.03
CA GLU A 29 -24.62 -18.78 -8.13
C GLU A 29 -25.55 -17.57 -8.31
N PHE A 30 -24.99 -16.36 -8.34
CA PHE A 30 -25.74 -15.13 -8.58
C PHE A 30 -26.44 -15.13 -9.94
N TYR A 31 -25.75 -15.59 -10.99
CA TYR A 31 -26.36 -15.78 -12.31
C TYR A 31 -27.58 -16.70 -12.24
N HIS A 32 -27.46 -17.85 -11.57
CA HIS A 32 -28.57 -18.79 -11.44
C HIS A 32 -29.75 -18.18 -10.66
N SER A 33 -29.48 -17.48 -9.56
CA SER A 33 -30.50 -16.79 -8.76
C SER A 33 -31.28 -15.77 -9.60
N VAL A 34 -30.56 -14.94 -10.36
CA VAL A 34 -31.19 -13.95 -11.26
C VAL A 34 -31.93 -14.65 -12.41
N ALA A 35 -31.41 -15.77 -12.93
CA ALA A 35 -32.02 -16.50 -14.04
C ALA A 35 -33.36 -17.15 -13.65
N GLU A 36 -33.57 -17.53 -12.38
CA GLU A 36 -34.83 -18.09 -11.90
C GLU A 36 -36.00 -17.11 -12.06
N ASN A 37 -35.75 -15.80 -12.01
CA ASN A 37 -36.75 -14.76 -12.24
C ASN A 37 -37.30 -14.75 -13.67
N PHE A 38 -36.57 -15.34 -14.63
CA PHE A 38 -36.99 -15.46 -16.02
C PHE A 38 -37.58 -16.83 -16.34
N THR A 39 -38.29 -17.42 -15.37
CA THR A 39 -39.04 -18.67 -15.55
C THR A 39 -40.55 -18.43 -15.40
N GLY A 40 -41.37 -19.41 -15.79
CA GLY A 40 -42.82 -19.35 -15.62
C GLY A 40 -43.47 -18.12 -16.28
N LYS A 41 -44.14 -17.29 -15.48
CA LYS A 41 -44.89 -16.10 -15.96
C LYS A 41 -43.99 -15.03 -16.59
N HIS A 42 -42.70 -15.03 -16.27
CA HIS A 42 -41.74 -14.02 -16.73
C HIS A 42 -40.72 -14.59 -17.74
N ALA A 43 -40.98 -15.77 -18.31
CA ALA A 43 -40.06 -16.46 -19.23
C ALA A 43 -39.67 -15.67 -20.48
N ARG A 44 -40.50 -14.71 -20.89
CA ARG A 44 -40.26 -13.85 -22.06
C ARG A 44 -39.79 -12.44 -21.72
N TRP A 45 -39.56 -12.12 -20.45
CA TRP A 45 -39.20 -10.75 -20.04
C TRP A 45 -37.93 -10.26 -20.74
N LEU A 46 -36.92 -11.13 -20.89
CA LEU A 46 -35.68 -10.80 -21.59
C LEU A 46 -35.90 -10.39 -23.06
N THR A 47 -36.74 -11.12 -23.80
CA THR A 47 -37.00 -10.85 -25.22
C THR A 47 -38.03 -9.75 -25.43
N ASP A 48 -39.05 -9.71 -24.58
CA ASP A 48 -40.24 -8.86 -24.80
C ASP A 48 -40.10 -7.49 -24.14
N VAL A 49 -39.23 -7.36 -23.13
CA VAL A 49 -39.00 -6.13 -22.36
C VAL A 49 -37.54 -5.69 -22.51
N TYR A 50 -36.58 -6.46 -21.97
CA TYR A 50 -35.18 -6.03 -21.85
C TYR A 50 -34.51 -5.76 -23.21
N GLN A 51 -34.69 -6.65 -24.19
CA GLN A 51 -34.12 -6.51 -25.53
C GLN A 51 -34.63 -5.27 -26.28
N LYS A 52 -35.85 -4.79 -25.97
CA LYS A 52 -36.46 -3.63 -26.64
C LYS A 52 -35.95 -2.29 -26.12
N VAL A 53 -35.20 -2.28 -25.03
CA VAL A 53 -34.61 -1.06 -24.48
C VAL A 53 -33.43 -0.62 -25.36
N PRO A 54 -33.43 0.63 -25.88
CA PRO A 54 -32.50 1.02 -26.94
C PRO A 54 -31.11 1.42 -26.45
N THR A 55 -30.98 1.88 -25.19
CA THR A 55 -29.69 2.33 -24.64
C THR A 55 -29.27 1.54 -23.40
N ASP A 56 -27.96 1.41 -23.20
CA ASP A 56 -27.41 0.71 -22.03
C ASP A 56 -27.74 1.42 -20.71
N GLN A 57 -27.86 2.75 -20.73
CA GLN A 57 -28.26 3.53 -19.56
C GLN A 57 -29.70 3.24 -19.14
N GLU A 58 -30.62 3.10 -20.09
CA GLU A 58 -32.01 2.72 -19.82
C GLU A 58 -32.13 1.25 -19.43
N ARG A 59 -31.30 0.35 -19.99
CA ARG A 59 -31.24 -1.06 -19.57
C ARG A 59 -30.82 -1.19 -18.12
N LEU A 60 -29.80 -0.42 -17.71
CA LEU A 60 -29.37 -0.35 -16.32
C LEU A 60 -30.51 0.14 -15.42
N ARG A 61 -31.20 1.23 -15.77
CA ARG A 61 -32.36 1.70 -14.99
C ARG A 61 -33.46 0.64 -14.89
N LEU A 62 -33.80 -0.01 -16.00
CA LEU A 62 -34.80 -1.09 -16.02
C LEU A 62 -34.43 -2.21 -15.03
N ILE A 63 -33.15 -2.59 -14.93
CA ILE A 63 -32.70 -3.60 -13.97
C ILE A 63 -32.89 -3.13 -12.52
N TYR A 64 -32.72 -1.84 -12.22
CA TYR A 64 -32.91 -1.30 -10.88
C TYR A 64 -34.37 -1.00 -10.53
N ASP A 65 -35.25 -0.81 -11.51
CA ASP A 65 -36.63 -0.36 -11.28
C ASP A 65 -37.69 -1.47 -11.48
N ASP A 66 -37.44 -2.45 -12.35
CA ASP A 66 -38.43 -3.50 -12.66
C ASP A 66 -38.48 -4.57 -11.57
N PRO A 67 -39.64 -4.79 -10.90
CA PRO A 67 -39.75 -5.73 -9.78
C PRO A 67 -39.46 -7.19 -10.15
N VAL A 68 -39.47 -7.56 -11.45
CA VAL A 68 -39.11 -8.90 -11.91
C VAL A 68 -37.64 -9.22 -11.62
N VAL A 69 -36.76 -8.22 -11.66
CA VAL A 69 -35.31 -8.43 -11.54
C VAL A 69 -34.67 -7.59 -10.42
N ALA A 70 -35.26 -6.43 -10.11
CA ALA A 70 -34.69 -5.46 -9.20
C ALA A 70 -34.46 -6.02 -7.79
N TYR A 71 -35.40 -6.81 -7.26
CA TYR A 71 -35.27 -7.38 -5.91
C TYR A 71 -34.05 -8.29 -5.79
N GLU A 72 -33.84 -9.19 -6.74
CA GLU A 72 -32.74 -10.16 -6.69
C GLU A 72 -31.38 -9.50 -6.94
N VAL A 73 -31.34 -8.54 -7.87
CA VAL A 73 -30.11 -7.82 -8.22
C VAL A 73 -29.75 -6.81 -7.13
N GLN A 74 -30.68 -5.97 -6.68
CA GLN A 74 -30.42 -5.03 -5.59
C GLN A 74 -30.17 -5.78 -4.30
N GLY A 75 -31.02 -6.75 -3.94
CA GLY A 75 -30.87 -7.54 -2.73
C GLY A 75 -29.53 -8.27 -2.64
N THR A 76 -28.96 -8.74 -3.75
CA THR A 76 -27.63 -9.36 -3.70
C THR A 76 -26.50 -8.32 -3.77
N LEU A 77 -26.59 -7.36 -4.69
CA LEU A 77 -25.49 -6.42 -4.96
C LEU A 77 -25.38 -5.27 -3.97
N GLU A 78 -26.46 -4.92 -3.25
CA GLU A 78 -26.43 -3.91 -2.19
C GLU A 78 -25.57 -4.33 -1.00
N HIS A 79 -25.41 -5.64 -0.81
CA HIS A 79 -24.57 -6.23 0.24
C HIS A 79 -23.13 -6.51 -0.23
N VAL A 80 -22.78 -6.18 -1.48
CA VAL A 80 -21.42 -6.33 -1.99
C VAL A 80 -20.56 -5.20 -1.44
N GLU A 81 -19.85 -5.50 -0.37
CA GLU A 81 -18.82 -4.61 0.16
C GLU A 81 -17.45 -4.92 -0.47
N PRO A 82 -16.62 -3.90 -0.71
CA PRO A 82 -15.23 -4.11 -1.05
C PRO A 82 -14.55 -4.97 0.03
N VAL A 83 -14.08 -6.17 -0.34
CA VAL A 83 -13.24 -7.00 0.53
C VAL A 83 -11.84 -6.39 0.57
N PHE A 84 -11.70 -5.25 1.25
CA PHE A 84 -10.41 -4.80 1.74
C PHE A 84 -10.38 -4.94 3.24
N ARG A 85 -9.22 -5.33 3.74
CA ARG A 85 -8.96 -5.35 5.16
C ARG A 85 -9.00 -3.90 5.68
N ALA A 86 -10.14 -3.47 6.21
CA ALA A 86 -10.38 -2.17 6.83
C ALA A 86 -9.35 -1.78 7.91
N LYS A 87 -9.40 -0.54 8.41
CA LYS A 87 -8.55 -0.15 9.54
C LYS A 87 -9.06 -0.78 10.83
N ASP A 88 -8.15 -1.25 11.67
CA ASP A 88 -8.44 -2.00 12.88
C ASP A 88 -7.32 -1.79 13.90
N ALA A 89 -7.64 -1.04 14.96
CA ALA A 89 -6.67 -0.67 15.98
C ALA A 89 -6.14 -1.88 16.76
N LYS A 90 -7.03 -2.83 17.10
CA LYS A 90 -6.69 -4.02 17.88
C LYS A 90 -5.75 -4.92 17.09
N PHE A 91 -6.07 -5.15 15.83
CA PHE A 91 -5.19 -5.92 14.94
C PHE A 91 -3.83 -5.25 14.78
N SER A 92 -3.81 -3.93 14.54
CA SER A 92 -2.56 -3.18 14.41
C SER A 92 -1.69 -3.32 15.67
N TRP A 93 -2.28 -3.14 16.85
CA TRP A 93 -1.61 -3.35 18.15
C TRP A 93 -1.01 -4.76 18.28
N GLN A 94 -1.79 -5.81 17.98
CA GLN A 94 -1.30 -7.20 18.04
C GLN A 94 -0.10 -7.45 17.12
N ARG A 95 -0.11 -6.87 15.91
CA ARG A 95 1.01 -6.98 14.96
C ARG A 95 2.25 -6.21 15.42
N ARG A 96 2.10 -5.08 16.11
CA ARG A 96 3.22 -4.37 16.74
C ARG A 96 3.88 -5.22 17.83
N GLU A 97 3.10 -5.82 18.71
CA GLU A 97 3.63 -6.72 19.76
C GLU A 97 4.39 -7.91 19.17
N GLN A 98 3.86 -8.52 18.11
CA GLN A 98 4.54 -9.60 17.39
C GLN A 98 5.83 -9.13 16.72
N ALA A 99 5.84 -7.94 16.11
CA ALA A 99 7.04 -7.36 15.52
C ALA A 99 8.13 -7.13 16.58
N LEU A 100 7.79 -6.58 17.75
CA LEU A 100 8.72 -6.36 18.86
C LEU A 100 9.29 -7.67 19.40
N LYS A 101 8.45 -8.71 19.54
CA LYS A 101 8.92 -10.06 19.93
C LYS A 101 9.93 -10.61 18.92
N LEU A 102 9.60 -10.56 17.63
CA LEU A 102 10.48 -11.04 16.55
C LEU A 102 11.79 -10.23 16.46
N LEU A 103 11.76 -8.93 16.76
CA LEU A 103 12.97 -8.11 16.89
C LEU A 103 13.88 -8.60 18.02
N GLY A 104 13.31 -8.93 19.19
CA GLY A 104 14.07 -9.50 20.30
C GLY A 104 14.70 -10.87 19.97
N GLU A 105 14.08 -11.63 19.08
CA GLU A 105 14.60 -12.90 18.55
C GLU A 105 15.56 -12.72 17.34
N ASN A 106 15.90 -11.47 16.98
CA ASN A 106 16.71 -11.11 15.81
C ASN A 106 16.16 -11.63 14.45
N LYS A 107 14.86 -11.90 14.36
CA LYS A 107 14.16 -12.35 13.12
C LYS A 107 13.68 -11.14 12.31
N LEU A 108 14.63 -10.37 11.78
CA LEU A 108 14.38 -9.03 11.22
C LEU A 108 13.36 -9.02 10.06
N GLN A 109 13.45 -9.94 9.10
CA GLN A 109 12.51 -9.99 7.96
C GLN A 109 11.07 -10.27 8.40
N GLN A 110 10.89 -11.21 9.35
CA GLN A 110 9.56 -11.52 9.87
C GLN A 110 9.00 -10.35 10.68
N ALA A 111 9.85 -9.67 11.46
CA ALA A 111 9.48 -8.45 12.18
C ALA A 111 9.03 -7.34 11.21
N ALA A 112 9.72 -7.18 10.08
CA ALA A 112 9.37 -6.20 9.05
C ALA A 112 7.99 -6.47 8.43
N ILE A 113 7.67 -7.74 8.16
CA ILE A 113 6.34 -8.12 7.66
C ILE A 113 5.26 -7.76 8.68
N MET A 114 5.44 -8.13 9.95
CA MET A 114 4.48 -7.81 11.02
C MET A 114 4.31 -6.30 11.21
N ALA A 115 5.40 -5.54 11.21
CA ALA A 115 5.36 -4.09 11.34
C ALA A 115 4.70 -3.41 10.13
N CYS A 116 4.90 -3.91 8.91
CA CYS A 116 4.19 -3.44 7.73
C CYS A 116 2.67 -3.70 7.82
N GLN A 117 2.28 -4.89 8.29
CA GLN A 117 0.86 -5.21 8.51
C GLN A 117 0.24 -4.31 9.58
N ALA A 118 0.98 -3.97 10.64
CA ALA A 118 0.54 -3.05 11.67
C ALA A 118 0.22 -1.67 11.08
N VAL A 119 1.13 -1.09 10.28
CA VAL A 119 0.93 0.23 9.63
C VAL A 119 -0.24 0.20 8.65
N MET A 120 -0.33 -0.86 7.83
CA MET A 120 -1.39 -1.02 6.83
C MET A 120 -2.78 -1.03 7.46
N ARG A 121 -2.93 -1.67 8.62
CA ARG A 121 -4.20 -1.81 9.33
C ARG A 121 -4.44 -0.72 10.38
N ALA A 122 -3.45 0.11 10.69
CA ALA A 122 -3.61 1.14 11.71
C ALA A 122 -4.62 2.21 11.29
N PRO A 123 -5.63 2.52 12.13
CA PRO A 123 -6.50 3.65 11.89
C PRO A 123 -5.78 4.99 12.10
N GLY A 124 -6.27 6.03 11.44
CA GLY A 124 -5.76 7.39 11.58
C GLY A 124 -5.96 7.96 12.99
N GLN A 125 -5.38 9.13 13.21
CA GLN A 125 -5.40 9.78 14.52
C GLN A 125 -6.84 9.99 15.02
N GLY A 126 -7.11 9.57 16.27
CA GLY A 126 -8.37 9.82 16.96
C GLY A 126 -9.58 9.00 16.50
N VAL A 127 -9.42 8.08 15.52
CA VAL A 127 -10.49 7.23 15.00
C VAL A 127 -10.93 6.19 16.03
N ASP A 128 -9.99 5.49 16.66
CA ASP A 128 -10.25 4.61 17.81
C ASP A 128 -9.54 5.18 19.04
N ARG A 129 -10.29 5.81 19.95
CA ARG A 129 -9.73 6.45 21.14
C ARG A 129 -9.53 5.47 22.30
N TYR A 130 -10.10 4.27 22.23
CA TYR A 130 -9.99 3.27 23.29
C TYR A 130 -8.64 2.56 23.24
N ILE A 131 -8.15 2.27 22.03
CA ILE A 131 -6.84 1.67 21.82
C ILE A 131 -5.82 2.76 21.53
N ASP A 132 -4.65 2.68 22.19
CA ASP A 132 -3.53 3.61 22.01
C ASP A 132 -3.90 5.10 22.16
N LYS A 133 -5.01 5.42 22.82
CA LYS A 133 -5.56 6.79 22.93
C LYS A 133 -5.75 7.47 21.57
N GLY A 134 -6.02 6.72 20.50
CA GLY A 134 -6.15 7.26 19.15
C GLY A 134 -4.84 7.49 18.40
N LEU A 135 -3.71 6.95 18.87
CA LEU A 135 -2.39 7.11 18.25
C LEU A 135 -1.88 5.84 17.54
N THR A 136 -2.76 4.90 17.20
CA THR A 136 -2.34 3.60 16.66
C THR A 136 -1.46 3.70 15.42
N LEU A 137 -1.78 4.56 14.45
CA LEU A 137 -0.91 4.76 13.26
C LEU A 137 0.46 5.33 13.63
N ALA A 138 0.51 6.31 14.54
CA ALA A 138 1.77 6.88 15.00
C ALA A 138 2.65 5.82 15.67
N LEU A 139 2.06 4.97 16.52
CA LEU A 139 2.78 3.89 17.19
C LEU A 139 3.17 2.74 16.25
N ALA A 140 2.40 2.48 15.19
CA ALA A 140 2.74 1.51 14.16
C ALA A 140 3.95 1.97 13.34
N LEU A 141 3.96 3.23 12.91
CA LEU A 141 5.10 3.84 12.23
C LEU A 141 6.34 3.88 13.14
N TRP A 142 6.16 4.25 14.41
CA TRP A 142 7.20 4.19 15.42
C TRP A 142 7.82 2.78 15.55
N THR A 143 6.98 1.75 15.62
CA THR A 143 7.46 0.36 15.73
C THR A 143 8.21 -0.07 14.47
N ARG A 144 7.69 0.28 13.28
CA ARG A 144 8.34 -0.05 12.01
C ARG A 144 9.66 0.69 11.79
N ALA A 145 9.78 1.92 12.28
CA ALA A 145 11.05 2.65 12.27
C ALA A 145 12.15 1.92 13.05
N GLU A 146 11.83 1.33 14.21
CA GLU A 146 12.79 0.52 14.96
C GLU A 146 13.25 -0.70 14.16
N VAL A 147 12.30 -1.38 13.48
CA VAL A 147 12.65 -2.49 12.59
C VAL A 147 13.62 -2.05 11.49
N PHE A 148 13.35 -0.92 10.83
CA PHE A 148 14.23 -0.41 9.78
C PHE A 148 15.62 -0.01 10.30
N ILE A 149 15.73 0.59 11.49
CA ILE A 149 17.01 0.87 12.13
C ILE A 149 17.80 -0.43 12.35
N ARG A 150 17.15 -1.48 12.86
CA ARG A 150 17.76 -2.80 13.06
C ARG A 150 18.13 -3.52 11.75
N MET A 151 17.45 -3.17 10.66
CA MET A 151 17.79 -3.59 9.29
C MET A 151 18.82 -2.67 8.61
N LEU A 152 19.43 -1.73 9.34
CA LEU A 152 20.44 -0.79 8.86
C LEU A 152 19.91 0.20 7.79
N ASP A 153 18.59 0.37 7.71
CA ASP A 153 17.93 1.31 6.79
C ASP A 153 17.49 2.59 7.51
N GLY A 154 18.45 3.50 7.67
CA GLY A 154 18.20 4.81 8.29
C GLY A 154 17.22 5.69 7.49
N LYS A 155 17.14 5.51 6.16
CA LYS A 155 16.29 6.33 5.29
C LYS A 155 14.81 6.06 5.54
N ARG A 156 14.40 4.79 5.47
CA ARG A 156 13.01 4.37 5.73
C ARG A 156 12.64 4.58 7.19
N GLY A 157 13.56 4.30 8.12
CA GLY A 157 13.36 4.58 9.54
C GLY A 157 13.06 6.06 9.81
N LEU A 158 13.83 6.98 9.21
CA LEU A 158 13.61 8.42 9.37
C LEU A 158 12.28 8.90 8.78
N GLN A 159 11.90 8.37 7.61
CA GLN A 159 10.59 8.66 6.99
C GLN A 159 9.43 8.25 7.91
N ASP A 160 9.50 7.05 8.51
CA ASP A 160 8.48 6.58 9.44
C ASP A 160 8.42 7.43 10.72
N LEU A 161 9.56 7.86 11.27
CA LEU A 161 9.58 8.77 12.43
C LEU A 161 8.95 10.13 12.12
N GLN A 162 9.24 10.70 10.95
CA GLN A 162 8.63 11.95 10.50
C GLN A 162 7.12 11.82 10.31
N LEU A 163 6.66 10.71 9.72
CA LEU A 163 5.24 10.41 9.58
C LEU A 163 4.57 10.18 10.95
N ALA A 164 5.23 9.47 11.87
CA ALA A 164 4.71 9.24 13.22
C ALA A 164 4.47 10.56 13.96
N SER A 165 5.41 11.51 13.84
CA SER A 165 5.27 12.88 14.35
C SER A 165 4.05 13.59 13.76
N LYS A 166 3.87 13.53 12.42
CA LYS A 166 2.70 14.09 11.73
C LYS A 166 1.38 13.42 12.15
N CYS A 167 1.42 12.15 12.56
CA CYS A 167 0.27 11.41 13.07
C CYS A 167 -0.01 11.63 14.58
N GLY A 168 0.67 12.58 15.22
CA GLY A 168 0.39 12.99 16.59
C GLY A 168 1.28 12.35 17.67
N LEU A 169 2.38 11.68 17.30
CA LEU A 169 3.37 11.24 18.28
C LEU A 169 3.94 12.45 19.04
N PRO A 170 3.99 12.45 20.38
CA PRO A 170 4.45 13.62 21.15
C PRO A 170 5.98 13.73 21.13
N VAL A 171 6.54 14.28 20.04
CA VAL A 171 8.00 14.31 19.84
C VAL A 171 8.74 15.31 20.74
N LYS A 172 8.11 16.43 21.10
CA LYS A 172 8.78 17.57 21.77
C LYS A 172 9.40 17.21 23.13
N GLN A 173 8.85 16.22 23.82
CA GLN A 173 9.27 15.80 25.16
C GLN A 173 9.76 14.35 25.16
N ASN A 174 9.94 13.76 23.98
CA ASN A 174 10.26 12.34 23.85
C ASN A 174 11.74 12.17 23.50
N ALA A 175 12.56 11.88 24.50
CA ALA A 175 13.98 11.62 24.31
C ALA A 175 14.20 10.45 23.32
N ASP A 176 13.46 9.35 23.47
CA ASP A 176 13.60 8.17 22.60
C ASP A 176 13.38 8.49 21.12
N TYR A 177 12.54 9.50 20.81
CA TYR A 177 12.33 9.92 19.44
C TYR A 177 13.64 10.46 18.85
N TYR A 178 14.32 11.32 19.60
CA TYR A 178 15.61 11.87 19.17
C TYR A 178 16.73 10.84 19.18
N ALA A 179 16.69 9.85 20.08
CA ALA A 179 17.62 8.71 20.04
C ALA A 179 17.49 7.94 18.72
N ARG A 180 16.27 7.62 18.28
CA ARG A 180 16.02 6.92 17.01
C ARG A 180 16.38 7.77 15.80
N VAL A 181 16.07 9.07 15.83
CA VAL A 181 16.48 10.01 14.78
C VAL A 181 18.01 10.07 14.66
N ALA A 182 18.73 10.11 15.78
CA ALA A 182 20.19 10.09 15.79
C ALA A 182 20.75 8.81 15.15
N LYS A 183 20.20 7.63 15.51
CA LYS A 183 20.53 6.34 14.89
C LYS A 183 20.28 6.34 13.38
N CYS A 184 19.15 6.88 12.91
CA CYS A 184 18.86 6.99 11.49
C CYS A 184 19.89 7.88 10.76
N TYR A 185 20.24 9.06 11.32
CA TYR A 185 21.25 9.93 10.70
C TYR A 185 22.65 9.33 10.72
N ALA A 186 23.01 8.58 11.77
CA ALA A 186 24.27 7.84 11.82
C ALA A 186 24.34 6.79 10.70
N LEU A 187 23.26 6.03 10.48
CA LEU A 187 23.12 5.08 9.37
C LEU A 187 23.12 5.77 7.99
N LEU A 188 22.79 7.06 7.91
CA LEU A 188 22.85 7.85 6.66
C LEU A 188 24.19 8.59 6.49
N GLU A 189 25.14 8.41 7.40
CA GLU A 189 26.43 9.11 7.42
C GLU A 189 26.30 10.65 7.54
N GLU A 190 25.13 11.14 7.96
CA GLU A 190 24.85 12.56 8.20
C GLU A 190 25.27 12.99 9.62
N ASN A 191 26.58 12.94 9.89
CA ASN A 191 27.16 13.13 11.23
C ASN A 191 26.72 14.44 11.92
N GLY A 192 26.61 15.54 11.18
CA GLY A 192 26.18 16.82 11.73
C GLY A 192 24.74 16.77 12.27
N ARG A 193 23.83 16.09 11.58
CA ARG A 193 22.43 15.95 12.02
C ARG A 193 22.28 14.91 13.14
N ALA A 194 23.07 13.85 13.09
CA ALA A 194 23.14 12.87 14.17
C ALA A 194 23.56 13.51 15.50
N GLU A 195 24.56 14.41 15.48
CA GLU A 195 25.03 15.12 16.67
C GLU A 195 23.97 16.08 17.24
N VAL A 196 23.24 16.80 16.39
CA VAL A 196 22.13 17.66 16.83
C VAL A 196 21.03 16.83 17.50
N ALA A 197 20.64 15.69 16.90
CA ALA A 197 19.64 14.80 17.49
C ALA A 197 20.13 14.19 18.83
N THR A 198 21.42 13.86 18.91
CA THR A 198 22.05 13.33 20.14
C THR A 198 22.03 14.37 21.27
N LYS A 199 22.30 15.65 20.97
CA LYS A 199 22.20 16.75 21.95
C LYS A 199 20.77 16.92 22.47
N LEU A 200 19.78 16.86 21.57
CA LEU A 200 18.36 16.93 21.96
C LEU A 200 17.96 15.74 22.83
N PHE A 201 18.40 14.53 22.50
CA PHE A 201 18.23 13.35 23.34
C PHE A 201 18.83 13.55 24.75
N HIS A 202 20.06 14.04 24.84
CA HIS A 202 20.73 14.26 26.12
C HIS A 202 20.01 15.32 26.97
N GLN A 203 19.59 16.42 26.37
CA GLN A 203 18.80 17.45 27.06
C GLN A 203 17.47 16.89 27.58
N LEU A 204 16.73 16.15 26.75
CA LEU A 204 15.40 15.61 27.11
C LEU A 204 15.46 14.42 28.06
N SER A 205 16.59 13.72 28.13
CA SER A 205 16.84 12.66 29.12
C SER A 205 17.35 13.20 30.47
N GLY A 206 17.34 14.53 30.66
CA GLY A 206 17.77 15.17 31.91
C GLY A 206 19.29 15.18 32.09
N HIS A 207 20.04 15.36 31.00
CA HIS A 207 21.49 15.34 30.99
C HIS A 207 22.09 14.04 31.53
N ASN A 208 21.47 12.90 31.18
CA ASN A 208 21.95 11.59 31.59
C ASN A 208 23.15 11.16 30.73
N ASP A 209 24.36 11.29 31.28
CA ASP A 209 25.61 10.93 30.59
C ASP A 209 25.73 9.44 30.29
N TYR A 210 25.18 8.57 31.15
CA TYR A 210 25.19 7.12 30.91
C TYR A 210 24.34 6.77 29.69
N ALA A 211 23.13 7.33 29.59
CA ALA A 211 22.25 7.12 28.45
C ALA A 211 22.85 7.71 27.16
N LEU A 212 23.50 8.87 27.25
CA LEU A 212 24.21 9.49 26.14
C LEU A 212 25.36 8.61 25.63
N LYS A 213 26.17 8.07 26.54
CA LYS A 213 27.28 7.16 26.20
C LYS A 213 26.76 5.93 25.48
N ARG A 214 25.71 5.29 26.01
CA ARG A 214 25.08 4.11 25.41
C ARG A 214 24.51 4.40 24.01
N LEU A 215 23.88 5.56 23.81
CA LEU A 215 23.40 5.95 22.47
C LEU A 215 24.56 6.11 21.47
N LYS A 216 25.69 6.69 21.90
CA LYS A 216 26.87 6.84 21.05
C LYS A 216 27.49 5.49 20.67
N GLU A 217 27.57 4.56 21.62
CA GLU A 217 28.00 3.18 21.38
C GLU A 217 27.06 2.49 20.38
N ASP A 218 25.74 2.53 20.60
CA ASP A 218 24.75 1.96 19.69
C ASP A 218 24.87 2.53 18.25
N MET A 219 25.12 3.84 18.11
CA MET A 219 25.27 4.46 16.79
C MET A 219 26.54 4.00 16.07
N GLU A 220 27.62 3.81 16.80
CA GLU A 220 28.88 3.34 16.21
C GLU A 220 28.79 1.86 15.81
N ASP A 221 28.18 1.02 16.66
CA ASP A 221 27.90 -0.38 16.33
C ASP A 221 27.07 -0.50 15.05
N LEU A 222 26.04 0.36 14.90
CA LEU A 222 25.22 0.41 13.69
C LEU A 222 26.02 0.82 12.44
N ARG A 223 26.99 1.72 12.56
CA ARG A 223 27.86 2.12 11.44
C ARG A 223 28.79 0.99 11.02
N VAL A 224 29.44 0.34 11.98
CA VAL A 224 30.32 -0.81 11.75
C VAL A 224 29.52 -1.93 11.06
N LEU A 225 28.36 -2.30 11.62
CA LEU A 225 27.49 -3.31 11.01
C LEU A 225 27.08 -2.96 9.59
N LYS A 226 26.79 -1.68 9.30
CA LYS A 226 26.43 -1.23 7.95
C LYS A 226 27.59 -1.34 6.97
N GLN A 227 28.82 -1.06 7.40
CA GLN A 227 30.01 -1.22 6.56
C GLN A 227 30.33 -2.69 6.27
N GLU A 228 30.10 -3.57 7.24
CA GLU A 228 30.34 -5.01 7.10
C GLU A 228 29.24 -5.74 6.31
N THR A 229 28.03 -5.18 6.29
CA THR A 229 26.90 -5.77 5.56
C THR A 229 26.99 -5.36 4.09
N PRO A 230 27.17 -6.31 3.15
CA PRO A 230 27.16 -5.97 1.73
C PRO A 230 25.83 -5.33 1.37
N SER A 231 25.87 -4.14 0.77
CA SER A 231 24.69 -3.42 0.33
C SER A 231 23.98 -4.24 -0.75
N VAL A 232 22.93 -4.98 -0.37
CA VAL A 232 21.98 -5.57 -1.32
C VAL A 232 20.95 -4.50 -1.72
N GLU A 233 21.40 -3.26 -1.95
CA GLU A 233 20.60 -2.35 -2.75
C GLU A 233 20.68 -2.88 -4.17
N VAL A 234 19.69 -3.69 -4.55
CA VAL A 234 19.40 -3.94 -5.96
C VAL A 234 18.96 -2.60 -6.51
N GLU A 235 19.92 -1.80 -6.93
CA GLU A 235 19.67 -0.58 -7.68
C GLU A 235 18.89 -1.03 -8.91
N ARG A 236 17.57 -0.80 -8.90
CA ARG A 236 16.70 -1.13 -10.03
C ARG A 236 16.96 -0.08 -11.09
N THR A 237 18.06 -0.27 -11.82
CA THR A 237 18.41 0.56 -12.96
C THR A 237 17.30 0.40 -13.99
N LEU A 238 16.90 1.53 -14.58
CA LEU A 238 15.95 1.49 -15.68
C LEU A 238 16.61 0.70 -16.83
N PRO A 239 15.82 -0.08 -17.59
CA PRO A 239 16.34 -0.75 -18.77
C PRO A 239 16.99 0.27 -19.72
N LYS A 240 18.04 -0.14 -20.44
CA LYS A 240 18.68 0.73 -21.42
C LYS A 240 17.78 0.91 -22.64
N LEU A 241 17.68 2.14 -23.14
CA LEU A 241 16.94 2.44 -24.36
C LEU A 241 17.62 1.83 -25.58
N ALA A 242 16.83 1.44 -26.57
CA ALA A 242 17.32 0.93 -27.84
C ALA A 242 18.22 2.00 -28.50
N GLY A 243 19.46 1.62 -28.82
CA GLY A 243 20.46 2.51 -29.40
C GLY A 243 21.21 3.39 -28.41
N ASP A 244 20.96 3.29 -27.09
CA ASP A 244 21.62 4.06 -26.02
C ASP A 244 21.57 5.60 -26.19
N VAL A 245 20.64 6.10 -27.02
CA VAL A 245 20.44 7.52 -27.27
C VAL A 245 18.99 7.88 -26.98
N GLU A 246 18.81 8.88 -26.13
CA GLU A 246 17.51 9.44 -25.79
C GLU A 246 17.03 10.41 -26.89
N SER A 247 15.74 10.39 -27.18
CA SER A 247 15.10 11.32 -28.12
C SER A 247 15.12 12.74 -27.56
N SER A 248 15.49 13.72 -28.40
CA SER A 248 15.44 15.15 -28.03
C SER A 248 14.01 15.68 -27.89
N GLU A 249 13.02 14.98 -28.46
CA GLU A 249 11.61 15.40 -28.48
C GLU A 249 10.79 14.77 -27.35
N MET A 250 11.25 13.61 -26.84
CA MET A 250 10.52 12.79 -25.88
C MET A 250 11.46 12.27 -24.79
N VAL A 251 11.34 12.83 -23.60
CA VAL A 251 12.09 12.37 -22.41
C VAL A 251 11.73 10.92 -22.11
N GLY A 252 12.74 10.09 -21.88
CA GLY A 252 12.61 8.66 -21.62
C GLY A 252 12.36 7.81 -22.87
N ALA A 253 12.36 8.38 -24.08
CA ALA A 253 12.16 7.62 -25.31
C ALA A 253 13.47 7.38 -26.07
N SER A 254 13.56 6.27 -26.78
CA SER A 254 14.67 5.99 -27.70
C SER A 254 14.64 6.94 -28.90
N ALA A 255 15.81 7.36 -29.38
CA ALA A 255 15.94 8.10 -30.64
C ALA A 255 15.45 7.33 -31.88
N LYS A 256 15.16 6.01 -31.76
CA LYS A 256 14.51 5.22 -32.80
C LYS A 256 13.02 5.55 -32.97
N ILE A 257 12.42 6.35 -32.08
CA ILE A 257 11.07 6.87 -32.23
C ILE A 257 11.08 8.40 -32.24
N LYS A 258 10.17 8.98 -33.04
CA LYS A 258 10.03 10.43 -33.20
C LYS A 258 8.57 10.86 -33.07
N LEU A 259 8.36 12.08 -32.61
CA LEU A 259 7.05 12.68 -32.56
C LEU A 259 6.73 13.24 -33.95
N ALA A 260 5.55 12.89 -34.46
CA ALA A 260 5.03 13.36 -35.73
C ALA A 260 3.64 13.95 -35.55
N GLY A 261 3.19 14.68 -36.57
CA GLY A 261 1.96 15.46 -36.49
C GLY A 261 2.17 16.79 -35.75
N SER A 262 1.25 17.71 -35.98
CA SER A 262 1.24 19.03 -35.35
C SER A 262 -0.09 19.26 -34.63
N LYS A 263 -0.27 20.44 -34.03
CA LYS A 263 -1.54 20.80 -33.38
C LYS A 263 -2.68 20.94 -34.40
N GLU A 264 -2.31 21.14 -35.66
CA GLU A 264 -3.19 21.32 -36.82
C GLU A 264 -3.44 20.00 -37.58
N ASP A 265 -2.72 18.92 -37.28
CA ASP A 265 -3.02 17.59 -37.84
C ASP A 265 -4.32 17.06 -37.20
N PRO A 266 -5.32 16.62 -37.98
CA PRO A 266 -6.57 16.08 -37.42
C PRO A 266 -6.37 14.82 -36.56
N ARG A 267 -5.23 14.14 -36.66
CA ARG A 267 -4.85 12.99 -35.80
C ARG A 267 -4.13 13.43 -34.53
N GLY A 268 -3.78 14.71 -34.40
CA GLY A 268 -2.97 15.25 -33.32
C GLY A 268 -1.49 14.85 -33.42
N ARG A 269 -0.79 14.88 -32.29
CA ARG A 269 0.59 14.41 -32.17
C ARG A 269 0.58 12.89 -31.98
N TYR A 270 1.40 12.18 -32.74
CA TYR A 270 1.53 10.73 -32.69
C TYR A 270 3.00 10.32 -32.79
N VAL A 271 3.32 9.11 -32.36
CA VAL A 271 4.70 8.59 -32.35
C VAL A 271 4.89 7.66 -33.55
N ILE A 272 6.00 7.83 -34.27
CA ILE A 272 6.38 6.95 -35.38
C ILE A 272 7.81 6.43 -35.19
N ALA A 273 8.12 5.30 -35.82
CA ALA A 273 9.48 4.80 -35.92
C ALA A 273 10.33 5.73 -36.80
N ALA A 274 11.50 6.11 -36.31
CA ALA A 274 12.55 6.81 -37.04
C ALA A 274 13.60 5.84 -37.61
N ALA A 275 13.68 4.62 -37.06
CA ALA A 275 14.55 3.54 -37.49
C ALA A 275 13.88 2.18 -37.23
N ASP A 276 14.48 1.09 -37.73
CA ASP A 276 13.97 -0.26 -37.52
C ASP A 276 13.97 -0.63 -36.03
N LEU A 277 12.81 -1.11 -35.58
CA LEU A 277 12.55 -1.57 -34.21
C LEU A 277 12.55 -3.10 -34.17
N GLY A 278 13.49 -3.66 -33.41
CA GLY A 278 13.59 -5.10 -33.18
C GLY A 278 12.57 -5.60 -32.14
N PRO A 279 12.12 -6.86 -32.22
CA PRO A 279 11.29 -7.46 -31.17
C PRO A 279 12.01 -7.44 -29.82
N GLY A 280 11.34 -6.93 -28.78
CA GLY A 280 11.88 -6.85 -27.42
C GLY A 280 12.79 -5.66 -27.15
N GLU A 281 13.01 -4.77 -28.13
CA GLU A 281 13.75 -3.53 -27.90
C GLU A 281 12.98 -2.57 -26.97
N VAL A 282 13.72 -1.93 -26.05
CA VAL A 282 13.16 -0.97 -25.11
C VAL A 282 13.11 0.40 -25.78
N ILE A 283 11.93 0.84 -26.19
CA ILE A 283 11.74 2.14 -26.87
C ILE A 283 11.36 3.28 -25.93
N LEU A 284 10.92 2.96 -24.71
CA LEU A 284 10.51 3.93 -23.71
C LEU A 284 10.81 3.40 -22.31
N THR A 285 11.45 4.22 -21.49
CA THR A 285 11.67 3.99 -20.07
C THR A 285 11.33 5.25 -19.28
N GLU A 286 10.56 5.08 -18.22
CA GLU A 286 10.22 6.17 -17.32
C GLU A 286 10.25 5.67 -15.88
N GLN A 287 10.58 6.59 -14.97
CA GLN A 287 10.39 6.32 -13.56
C GLN A 287 8.90 6.43 -13.24
N ALA A 288 8.34 5.39 -12.64
CA ALA A 288 6.94 5.39 -12.24
C ALA A 288 6.64 6.61 -11.36
N TYR A 289 5.66 7.42 -11.76
CA TYR A 289 5.22 8.58 -10.99
C TYR A 289 4.68 8.17 -9.60
N ALA A 290 3.95 7.06 -9.56
CA ALA A 290 3.52 6.41 -8.35
C ALA A 290 3.44 4.90 -8.59
N ALA A 291 3.64 4.12 -7.53
CA ALA A 291 3.40 2.69 -7.55
C ALA A 291 2.63 2.31 -6.29
N CYS A 292 1.63 1.44 -6.46
CA CYS A 292 0.88 0.88 -5.35
C CYS A 292 0.98 -0.65 -5.39
N LEU A 293 1.10 -1.26 -4.22
CA LEU A 293 1.05 -2.70 -4.10
C LEU A 293 -0.40 -3.16 -4.35
N HIS A 294 -0.62 -4.17 -5.18
CA HIS A 294 -1.97 -4.70 -5.36
C HIS A 294 -2.53 -5.29 -4.04
N PRO A 295 -3.84 -5.16 -3.77
CA PRO A 295 -4.45 -5.66 -2.55
C PRO A 295 -4.18 -7.14 -2.26
N LYS A 296 -4.11 -8.00 -3.28
CA LYS A 296 -3.77 -9.43 -3.14
C LYS A 296 -2.38 -9.70 -2.55
N TYR A 297 -1.48 -8.72 -2.58
CA TYR A 297 -0.13 -8.81 -2.01
C TYR A 297 -0.01 -8.14 -0.64
N PHE A 298 -1.11 -7.58 -0.13
CA PHE A 298 -1.13 -6.96 1.19
C PHE A 298 -0.81 -7.98 2.28
N GLY A 299 0.26 -7.72 3.03
CA GLY A 299 0.72 -8.56 4.12
C GLY A 299 1.63 -9.72 3.70
N THR A 300 1.86 -9.92 2.40
CA THR A 300 2.89 -10.85 1.87
C THR A 300 4.07 -10.14 1.24
N HIS A 301 3.90 -8.89 0.81
CA HIS A 301 4.97 -8.08 0.23
C HIS A 301 5.10 -6.75 0.99
N CYS A 302 6.32 -6.23 1.03
CA CYS A 302 6.61 -4.92 1.59
C CYS A 302 5.93 -3.81 0.77
N THR A 303 5.24 -2.89 1.45
CA THR A 303 4.56 -1.77 0.78
C THR A 303 5.53 -0.70 0.24
N ALA A 304 6.82 -0.77 0.60
CA ALA A 304 7.83 0.18 0.17
C ALA A 304 8.70 -0.32 -1.00
N CYS A 305 9.18 -1.57 -0.95
CA CYS A 305 10.04 -2.14 -2.02
C CYS A 305 9.33 -3.18 -2.90
N PHE A 306 8.10 -3.56 -2.55
CA PHE A 306 7.31 -4.60 -3.21
C PHE A 306 7.95 -5.99 -3.25
N SER A 307 9.05 -6.21 -2.53
CA SER A 307 9.62 -7.55 -2.34
C SER A 307 8.77 -8.34 -1.36
N ARG A 308 8.77 -9.67 -1.54
CA ARG A 308 8.18 -10.62 -0.60
C ARG A 308 8.96 -10.68 0.71
#